data_AF-A0A2S8G5L8-F1
#
_entry.id   AF-A0A2S8G5L8-F1
#
_cell.length_a   1.000
_cell.length_b   1.000
_cell.length_c   1.000
_cell.angle_alpha   90.00
_cell.angle_beta   90.00
_cell.angle_gamma   90.00
#
_symmetry.space_group_name_H-M   'P 1'
#
loop_
_entity.id
_entity.type
_entity.pdbx_description
1 polymer ?
#
loop_
_entity_poly.entity_id
_entity_poly.type
_entity_poly.pdbx_seq_one_letter_code
_entity_poly.pdbx_strand_id
1 'polypeptide(L)'
;MMRSSSKQDWLLRFTWLVAAFLASEGCGPSPVTQTQEVALPDSFEIEGTTWTRQSWSDKHDHSLGTYFKKHVHLAENPAFQGTRVCYTNDLGTHRCYWVAAVGDSSRWIALEFNGSKFKPVMEGQGVPFDKLQPKGKQ
;
A
#
# COMPACT_ATOMS: atom_id res chain seq x y z
N MET A 1 10.26 -23.39 62.48
CA MET A 1 10.27 -24.87 62.66
C MET A 1 10.76 -25.49 61.37
N MET A 2 11.60 -26.54 61.48
CA MET A 2 12.30 -27.32 60.42
C MET A 2 13.34 -26.50 59.64
N ARG A 3 14.68 -26.59 59.82
CA ARG A 3 15.63 -27.67 60.17
C ARG A 3 15.70 -28.78 59.11
N SER A 4 16.63 -28.65 58.15
CA SER A 4 17.64 -29.68 57.92
C SER A 4 18.82 -29.12 57.12
N SER A 5 20.00 -29.44 57.63
CA SER A 5 21.35 -29.09 57.15
C SER A 5 22.00 -30.38 56.63
N SER A 6 23.23 -30.26 56.10
CA SER A 6 24.20 -31.33 55.77
C SER A 6 24.10 -31.82 54.30
N LYS A 7 25.13 -31.79 53.45
CA LYS A 7 26.59 -31.81 53.68
C LYS A 7 27.36 -31.05 52.59
N GLN A 8 28.36 -30.30 53.04
CA GLN A 8 29.50 -29.81 52.27
C GLN A 8 30.43 -30.98 51.85
N ASP A 9 31.36 -30.62 50.96
CA ASP A 9 32.65 -31.28 50.68
C ASP A 9 32.63 -32.46 49.72
N TRP A 10 32.91 -32.20 48.44
CA TRP A 10 34.26 -32.51 47.94
C TRP A 10 34.64 -31.65 46.73
N LEU A 11 35.71 -30.92 46.97
CA LEU A 11 36.52 -30.05 46.13
C LEU A 11 36.87 -30.57 44.73
N LEU A 12 36.90 -29.59 43.81
CA LEU A 12 37.95 -29.34 42.82
C LEU A 12 38.27 -30.46 41.83
N ARG A 13 37.86 -30.31 40.57
CA ARG A 13 38.76 -30.25 39.39
C ARG A 13 38.12 -29.35 38.32
N PHE A 14 38.57 -28.11 38.22
CA PHE A 14 39.49 -27.68 37.16
C PHE A 14 38.98 -28.02 35.75
N THR A 15 38.20 -27.10 35.17
CA THR A 15 38.23 -26.91 33.71
C THR A 15 37.96 -25.43 33.40
N TRP A 16 39.04 -24.66 33.44
CA TRP A 16 39.13 -23.37 32.77
C TRP A 16 39.13 -23.58 31.25
N LEU A 17 38.56 -22.61 30.53
CA LEU A 17 38.76 -22.31 29.11
C LEU A 17 38.31 -23.37 28.10
N VAL A 18 37.15 -23.13 27.46
CA VAL A 18 37.10 -22.83 26.02
C VAL A 18 35.91 -21.90 25.77
N ALA A 19 36.22 -20.61 25.61
CA ALA A 19 35.38 -19.71 24.83
C ALA A 19 35.61 -20.06 23.34
N ALA A 20 34.59 -20.59 22.68
CA ALA A 20 34.52 -20.71 21.22
C ALA A 20 33.06 -20.47 20.85
N PHE A 21 32.65 -19.21 20.62
CA PHE A 21 32.67 -18.61 19.28
C PHE A 21 32.14 -19.56 18.20
N LEU A 22 30.83 -19.77 18.19
CA LEU A 22 30.09 -20.11 16.98
C LEU A 22 28.86 -19.19 16.88
N ALA A 23 29.15 -17.91 16.65
CA ALA A 23 28.24 -17.06 15.89
C ALA A 23 28.30 -17.56 14.44
N SER A 24 27.49 -18.57 14.12
CA SER A 24 27.24 -18.97 12.74
C SER A 24 26.15 -18.04 12.17
N GLU A 25 26.65 -16.97 11.56
CA GLU A 25 26.15 -16.37 10.32
C GLU A 25 24.63 -16.40 10.12
N GLY A 26 23.99 -15.36 10.67
CA GLY A 26 22.84 -14.79 9.99
C GLY A 26 23.28 -14.20 8.66
N CYS A 27 22.78 -14.76 7.56
CA CYS A 27 22.41 -14.02 6.36
C CYS A 27 21.57 -14.94 5.46
N GLY A 28 20.33 -15.19 5.87
CA GLY A 28 19.34 -15.61 4.88
C GLY A 28 19.16 -14.44 3.91
N PRO A 29 19.17 -14.65 2.57
CA PRO A 29 18.81 -13.59 1.65
C PRO A 29 17.44 -13.09 2.06
N SER A 30 17.36 -11.84 2.51
CA SER A 30 16.07 -11.19 2.66
C SER A 30 15.38 -11.32 1.31
N PRO A 31 14.15 -11.86 1.22
CA PRO A 31 13.44 -11.80 -0.04
C PRO A 31 13.40 -10.33 -0.41
N VAL A 32 14.03 -10.00 -1.54
CA VAL A 32 13.85 -8.69 -2.15
C VAL A 32 12.39 -8.69 -2.58
N THR A 33 11.50 -8.27 -1.68
CA THR A 33 10.13 -7.93 -2.04
C THR A 33 10.27 -6.71 -2.92
N GLN A 34 10.47 -6.96 -4.21
CA GLN A 34 10.52 -5.95 -5.24
C GLN A 34 9.18 -5.25 -5.17
N THR A 35 9.16 -4.07 -4.54
CA THR A 35 7.93 -3.31 -4.35
C THR A 35 7.46 -2.94 -5.73
N GLN A 36 6.35 -3.51 -6.18
CA GLN A 36 5.76 -3.19 -7.46
C GLN A 36 4.89 -1.94 -7.30
N GLU A 37 4.95 -1.05 -8.27
CA GLU A 37 4.12 0.14 -8.37
C GLU A 37 3.19 0.00 -9.57
N VAL A 38 2.00 0.57 -9.49
CA VAL A 38 1.05 0.51 -10.59
C VAL A 38 1.46 1.52 -11.66
N ALA A 39 1.67 1.06 -12.89
CA ALA A 39 1.93 1.94 -14.02
C ALA A 39 0.63 2.63 -14.41
N LEU A 40 0.52 3.90 -14.05
CA LEU A 40 -0.61 4.71 -14.44
C LEU A 40 -0.36 5.15 -15.91
N PRO A 41 -1.32 5.01 -16.85
CA PRO A 41 -1.20 5.52 -18.23
C PRO A 41 -1.61 7.00 -18.36
N ASP A 42 -1.08 7.74 -19.34
CA ASP A 42 -1.48 9.14 -19.58
C ASP A 42 -2.88 9.29 -20.15
N SER A 43 -3.35 8.27 -20.88
CA SER A 43 -4.73 8.20 -21.35
C SER A 43 -5.14 6.75 -21.55
N PHE A 44 -6.44 6.49 -21.49
CA PHE A 44 -7.02 5.19 -21.82
C PHE A 44 -8.45 5.36 -22.34
N GLU A 45 -9.00 4.31 -22.95
CA GLU A 45 -10.38 4.27 -23.43
C GLU A 45 -11.18 3.22 -22.65
N ILE A 46 -12.35 3.60 -22.14
CA ILE A 46 -13.32 2.69 -21.52
C ILE A 46 -14.69 3.02 -22.10
N GLU A 47 -15.39 2.01 -22.62
CA GLU A 47 -16.76 2.16 -23.16
C GLU A 47 -16.87 3.24 -24.25
N GLY A 48 -15.85 3.35 -25.11
CA GLY A 48 -15.79 4.37 -26.16
C GLY A 48 -15.56 5.80 -25.66
N THR A 49 -15.30 5.99 -24.36
CA THR A 49 -14.92 7.27 -23.78
C THR A 49 -13.42 7.31 -23.55
N THR A 50 -12.75 8.30 -24.14
CA THR A 50 -11.34 8.57 -23.87
C THR A 50 -11.19 9.37 -22.58
N TRP A 51 -10.33 8.87 -21.69
CA TRP A 51 -9.99 9.49 -20.42
C TRP A 51 -8.53 9.92 -20.47
N THR A 52 -8.27 11.22 -20.28
CA THR A 52 -6.93 11.79 -20.31
C THR A 52 -6.53 12.24 -18.92
N ARG A 53 -5.33 11.84 -18.49
CA ARG A 53 -4.78 12.18 -17.17
C ARG A 53 -4.71 13.68 -17.02
N GLN A 54 -5.09 14.13 -15.83
CA GLN A 54 -4.95 15.51 -15.40
C GLN A 54 -3.94 15.58 -14.26
N SER A 55 -3.21 16.69 -14.20
CA SER A 55 -2.47 17.04 -12.99
C SER A 55 -3.44 17.22 -11.83
N TRP A 56 -3.07 16.70 -10.66
CA TRP A 56 -3.83 16.94 -9.45
C TRP A 56 -3.82 18.45 -9.13
N SER A 57 -4.94 19.00 -8.66
CA SER A 57 -5.08 20.43 -8.38
C SER A 57 -6.03 20.66 -7.20
N ASP A 58 -5.97 21.85 -6.61
CA ASP A 58 -6.82 22.24 -5.47
C ASP A 58 -8.32 22.11 -5.79
N LYS A 59 -8.71 22.22 -7.07
CA LYS A 59 -10.10 22.00 -7.49
C LYS A 59 -10.54 20.57 -7.25
N HIS A 60 -9.67 19.59 -7.48
CA HIS A 60 -9.96 18.19 -7.20
C HIS A 60 -10.10 17.96 -5.70
N ASP A 61 -9.18 18.49 -4.88
CA ASP A 61 -9.28 18.37 -3.42
C ASP A 61 -10.54 19.06 -2.87
N HIS A 62 -10.94 20.20 -3.41
CA HIS A 62 -12.16 20.88 -3.00
C HIS A 62 -13.44 20.06 -3.33
N SER A 63 -13.53 19.54 -4.56
CA SER A 63 -14.67 18.72 -4.98
C SER A 63 -14.76 17.43 -4.17
N LEU A 64 -13.65 16.71 -4.03
CA LEU A 64 -13.59 15.47 -3.25
C LEU A 64 -13.80 15.72 -1.76
N GLY A 65 -13.27 16.81 -1.21
CA GLY A 65 -13.51 17.22 0.17
C GLY A 65 -14.99 17.48 0.43
N THR A 66 -15.69 18.12 -0.50
CA THR A 66 -17.15 18.31 -0.42
C THR A 66 -17.90 16.97 -0.44
N TYR A 67 -17.45 16.01 -1.27
CA TYR A 67 -18.02 14.68 -1.32
C TYR A 67 -17.84 13.90 -0.01
N PHE A 68 -16.62 13.84 0.52
CA PHE A 68 -16.30 13.10 1.75
C PHE A 68 -16.91 13.73 3.00
N LYS A 69 -17.10 15.05 3.05
CA LYS A 69 -17.86 15.70 4.13
C LYS A 69 -19.30 15.21 4.22
N LYS A 70 -19.91 14.86 3.08
CA LYS A 70 -21.28 14.31 3.04
C LYS A 70 -21.31 12.80 3.28
N HIS A 71 -20.21 12.11 2.95
CA HIS A 71 -20.07 10.66 3.07
C HIS A 71 -18.90 10.31 3.99
N VAL A 72 -18.97 10.75 5.25
CA VAL A 72 -17.86 10.63 6.22
C VAL A 72 -17.38 9.19 6.39
N HIS A 73 -18.31 8.23 6.34
CA HIS A 73 -18.00 6.80 6.41
C HIS A 73 -17.08 6.30 5.27
N LEU A 74 -17.06 6.97 4.12
CA LEU A 74 -16.15 6.65 3.02
C LEU A 74 -14.77 7.29 3.19
N ALA A 75 -14.67 8.38 3.94
CA ALA A 75 -13.41 9.08 4.15
C ALA A 75 -12.41 8.23 4.96
N GLU A 76 -12.93 7.38 5.84
CA GLU A 76 -12.12 6.46 6.66
C GLU A 76 -11.87 5.11 5.96
N ASN A 77 -12.44 4.89 4.78
CA ASN A 77 -12.28 3.62 4.07
C ASN A 77 -10.85 3.48 3.51
N PRO A 78 -10.10 2.42 3.87
CA PRO A 78 -8.73 2.21 3.43
C PRO A 78 -8.59 2.08 1.90
N ALA A 79 -9.66 1.76 1.17
CA ALA A 79 -9.65 1.76 -0.29
C ALA A 79 -9.26 3.14 -0.88
N PHE A 80 -9.55 4.24 -0.18
CA PHE A 80 -9.18 5.61 -0.59
C PHE A 80 -7.77 6.05 -0.13
N GLN A 81 -6.89 5.11 0.23
CA GLN A 81 -5.51 5.42 0.65
C GLN A 81 -4.44 5.15 -0.43
N GLY A 82 -4.84 4.62 -1.59
CA GLY A 82 -3.92 4.34 -2.71
C GLY A 82 -3.37 5.61 -3.40
N THR A 83 -2.50 5.39 -4.39
CA THR A 83 -1.99 6.46 -5.25
C THR A 83 -3.16 7.14 -5.96
N ARG A 84 -3.24 8.47 -5.81
CA ARG A 84 -4.32 9.29 -6.36
C ARG A 84 -4.00 9.76 -7.76
N VAL A 85 -4.95 9.60 -8.69
CA VAL A 85 -4.85 10.12 -10.05
C VAL A 85 -6.22 10.50 -10.56
N CYS A 86 -6.35 11.58 -11.32
CA CYS A 86 -7.60 11.98 -11.96
C CYS A 86 -7.45 11.99 -13.47
N TYR A 87 -8.53 11.61 -14.15
CA TYR A 87 -8.68 11.70 -15.59
C TYR A 87 -9.90 12.55 -15.92
N THR A 88 -9.91 13.15 -17.10
CA THR A 88 -11.08 13.86 -17.64
C THR A 88 -11.40 13.37 -19.04
N ASN A 89 -12.67 13.42 -19.40
CA ASN A 89 -13.12 13.21 -20.77
C ASN A 89 -13.44 14.55 -21.46
N ASP A 90 -13.76 14.47 -22.75
CA ASP A 90 -14.19 15.58 -23.60
C ASP A 90 -15.44 16.32 -23.08
N LEU A 91 -16.30 15.64 -22.33
CA LEU A 91 -17.49 16.21 -21.68
C LEU A 91 -17.18 16.98 -20.38
N GLY A 92 -15.91 17.09 -19.97
CA GLY A 92 -15.51 17.73 -18.72
C GLY A 92 -15.91 16.94 -17.47
N THR A 93 -16.21 15.65 -17.64
CA THR A 93 -16.42 14.73 -16.52
C THR A 93 -15.06 14.33 -15.97
N HIS A 94 -14.93 14.32 -14.65
CA HIS A 94 -13.72 13.91 -13.95
C HIS A 94 -13.94 12.53 -13.35
N ARG A 95 -12.91 11.68 -13.42
CA ARG A 95 -12.88 10.38 -12.76
C ARG A 95 -11.56 10.26 -12.01
N CYS A 96 -11.65 10.30 -10.69
CA CYS A 96 -10.50 10.22 -9.79
C CYS A 96 -10.41 8.83 -9.19
N TYR A 97 -9.24 8.23 -9.27
CA TYR A 97 -8.93 6.88 -8.83
C TYR A 97 -7.96 6.91 -7.67
N TRP A 98 -8.14 5.94 -6.77
CA TRP A 98 -7.15 5.53 -5.79
C TRP A 98 -6.73 4.13 -6.16
N VAL A 99 -5.47 3.96 -6.49
CA VAL A 99 -4.94 2.73 -7.09
C VAL A 99 -3.87 2.16 -6.18
N ALA A 100 -3.92 0.85 -5.94
CA ALA A 100 -2.95 0.12 -5.14
C ALA A 100 -2.50 -1.15 -5.87
N ALA A 101 -1.20 -1.47 -5.79
CA ALA A 101 -0.69 -2.75 -6.24
C ALA A 101 -1.08 -3.85 -5.23
N VAL A 102 -1.57 -4.98 -5.73
CA VAL A 102 -2.01 -6.14 -4.93
C VAL A 102 -1.58 -7.42 -5.64
N GLY A 103 -0.52 -8.06 -5.12
CA GLY A 103 0.10 -9.22 -5.76
C GLY A 103 0.63 -8.86 -7.14
N ASP A 104 0.21 -9.61 -8.16
CA ASP A 104 0.57 -9.39 -9.57
C ASP A 104 -0.46 -8.53 -10.34
N SER A 105 -1.34 -7.83 -9.62
CA SER A 105 -2.35 -6.96 -10.24
C SER A 105 -2.52 -5.65 -9.46
N SER A 106 -3.46 -4.81 -9.87
CA SER A 106 -3.84 -3.59 -9.16
C SER A 106 -5.30 -3.69 -8.70
N ARG A 107 -5.63 -3.06 -7.58
CA ARG A 107 -7.00 -2.76 -7.18
C ARG A 107 -7.20 -1.26 -7.20
N TRP A 108 -8.40 -0.83 -7.52
CA TRP A 108 -8.74 0.57 -7.54
C TRP A 108 -10.16 0.83 -7.09
N ILE A 109 -10.35 2.01 -6.53
CA ILE A 109 -11.65 2.62 -6.24
C ILE A 109 -11.69 3.97 -6.94
N ALA A 110 -12.84 4.36 -7.46
CA ALA A 110 -13.00 5.53 -8.29
C ALA A 110 -14.25 6.32 -7.94
N LEU A 111 -14.11 7.64 -8.02
CA LEU A 111 -15.20 8.61 -7.95
C LEU A 111 -15.30 9.35 -9.27
N GLU A 112 -16.47 9.28 -9.89
CA GLU A 112 -16.78 10.04 -11.09
C GLU A 112 -17.72 11.19 -10.76
N PHE A 113 -17.42 12.37 -11.29
CA PHE A 113 -18.22 13.56 -11.10
C PHE A 113 -18.12 14.56 -12.25
N ASN A 114 -19.17 15.34 -12.43
CA ASN A 114 -19.17 16.52 -13.30
C ASN A 114 -19.68 17.71 -12.49
N GLY A 115 -18.80 18.66 -12.21
CA GLY A 115 -19.06 19.74 -11.25
C GLY A 115 -19.36 19.18 -9.85
N SER A 116 -20.55 19.47 -9.32
CA SER A 116 -21.00 19.03 -8.00
C SER A 116 -21.81 17.72 -8.01
N LYS A 117 -22.02 17.10 -9.18
CA LYS A 117 -22.79 15.87 -9.33
C LYS A 117 -21.85 14.66 -9.32
N PHE A 118 -21.98 13.83 -8.29
CA PHE A 118 -21.19 12.61 -8.12
C PHE A 118 -22.01 11.38 -8.50
N LYS A 119 -21.39 10.43 -9.20
CA LYS A 119 -21.90 9.08 -9.39
C LYS A 119 -21.59 8.20 -8.17
N PRO A 120 -22.24 7.04 -8.04
CA PRO A 120 -21.85 6.04 -7.05
C PRO A 120 -20.36 5.67 -7.17
N VAL A 121 -19.78 5.28 -6.05
CA VAL A 121 -18.42 4.76 -5.99
C VAL A 121 -18.30 3.54 -6.90
N MET A 122 -17.21 3.47 -7.66
CA MET A 122 -16.88 2.33 -8.51
C MET A 122 -15.62 1.66 -7.98
N GLU A 123 -15.59 0.33 -8.02
CA GLU A 123 -14.43 -0.47 -7.61
C GLU A 123 -14.06 -1.44 -8.72
N GLY A 124 -12.78 -1.78 -8.81
CA GLY A 124 -12.31 -2.72 -9.81
C GLY A 124 -10.90 -3.23 -9.56
N GLN A 125 -10.49 -4.15 -10.43
CA GLN A 125 -9.18 -4.80 -10.39
C GLN A 125 -8.58 -4.85 -11.80
N GLY A 126 -7.27 -4.62 -11.91
CA GLY A 126 -6.55 -4.63 -13.18
C GLY A 126 -6.93 -3.41 -14.02
N VAL A 127 -7.69 -3.61 -15.10
CA VAL A 127 -8.03 -2.59 -16.11
C VAL A 127 -8.62 -1.33 -15.45
N PRO A 128 -8.17 -0.11 -15.82
CA PRO A 128 -7.18 0.23 -16.85
C PRO A 128 -5.72 0.26 -16.33
N PHE A 129 -5.45 -0.25 -15.14
CA PHE A 129 -4.16 -0.19 -14.45
C PHE A 129 -3.55 -1.59 -14.22
N ASP A 130 -3.71 -2.50 -15.18
CA ASP A 130 -3.25 -3.89 -15.12
C ASP A 130 -1.72 -4.03 -15.13
N LYS A 131 -1.02 -3.00 -15.62
CA LYS A 131 0.45 -3.00 -15.69
C LYS A 131 1.08 -2.61 -14.36
N LEU A 132 1.92 -3.49 -13.84
CA LEU A 132 2.79 -3.22 -12.70
C LEU A 132 4.22 -2.99 -13.19
N GLN A 133 4.91 -2.06 -12.54
CA GLN A 133 6.30 -1.72 -12.83
C GLN A 133 7.14 -1.84 -11.55
N PRO A 134 8.41 -2.27 -11.63
CA PRO A 134 9.30 -2.26 -10.48
C PRO A 134 9.42 -0.83 -9.95
N LYS A 135 9.21 -0.62 -8.65
CA LYS A 135 9.50 0.67 -8.03
C LYS A 135 11.00 0.93 -8.14
N GLY A 136 11.37 1.90 -8.99
CA GLY A 136 12.77 2.28 -9.19
C GLY A 136 13.39 2.68 -7.86
N LYS A 137 14.50 2.04 -7.47
CA LYS A 137 15.37 2.57 -6.43
C LYS A 137 16.06 3.80 -7.03
N GLN A 138 15.62 4.98 -6.61
CA GLN A 138 16.37 6.21 -6.83
C GLN A 138 17.46 6.35 -5.77
#